data_AF-A0A8S3S575-F1
#
_entry.id   AF-A0A8S3S575-F1
#
_cell.length_a   1.000
_cell.length_b   1.000
_cell.length_c   1.000
_cell.angle_alpha   90.00
_cell.angle_beta   90.00
_cell.angle_gamma   90.00
#
_symmetry.space_group_name_H-M   'P 1'
#
loop_
_entity.id
_entity.type
_entity.pdbx_description
1 polymer ?
#
loop_
_entity_poly.entity_id
_entity_poly.type
_entity_poly.pdbx_seq_one_letter_code
_entity_poly.pdbx_strand_id
1 'polypeptide(L)'
;MTFKETNTSRFYHYLTNSIYLLCTLLFGTIHFSLTTMMLLFLVFIPSTVQTITTTCPSQCVCNEEKHYAKCTNLLVIPVLPSYVTSLDFSGNFIYHLKRSTLATLKSLKLENLSLANDNILHASSDSLNNLLYLRSLDLSQNPLNLSVAVTAIMSIRSAHCFL
;
A
#
# COMPACT_ATOMS: atom_id res chain seq x y z
N MET A 1 -65.88 -51.29 8.41
CA MET A 1 -64.83 -52.33 8.43
C MET A 1 -63.54 -51.68 8.87
N THR A 2 -63.12 -51.90 10.11
CA THR A 2 -61.88 -51.37 10.69
C THR A 2 -60.74 -52.36 10.41
N PHE A 3 -59.79 -51.97 9.55
CA PHE A 3 -58.58 -52.77 9.30
C PHE A 3 -57.70 -52.75 10.56
N LYS A 4 -57.49 -53.94 11.17
CA LYS A 4 -56.60 -54.13 12.30
C LYS A 4 -55.17 -54.19 11.77
N GLU A 5 -54.40 -53.12 11.95
CA GLU A 5 -52.97 -53.10 11.62
C GLU A 5 -52.26 -54.27 12.31
N THR A 6 -51.51 -55.06 11.55
CA THR A 6 -50.72 -56.18 12.06
C THR A 6 -49.49 -55.66 12.82
N ASN A 7 -49.10 -56.31 13.92
CA ASN A 7 -47.91 -55.95 14.72
C ASN A 7 -46.64 -55.81 13.88
N THR A 8 -46.54 -56.59 12.79
CA THR A 8 -45.44 -56.53 11.83
C THR A 8 -45.40 -55.20 11.08
N SER A 9 -46.55 -54.65 10.67
CA SER A 9 -46.65 -53.34 10.01
C SER A 9 -46.17 -52.20 10.92
N ARG A 10 -46.59 -52.23 12.20
CA ARG A 10 -46.12 -51.26 13.20
C ARG A 10 -44.61 -51.35 13.43
N PHE A 11 -44.06 -52.56 13.52
CA PHE A 11 -42.62 -52.77 13.69
C PHE A 11 -41.81 -52.24 12.50
N TYR A 12 -42.24 -52.50 11.26
CA TYR A 12 -41.61 -51.91 10.06
C TYR A 12 -41.72 -50.39 10.05
N HIS A 13 -42.86 -49.83 10.45
CA HIS A 13 -43.04 -48.38 10.56
C HIS A 13 -42.12 -47.75 11.63
N TYR A 14 -41.90 -48.41 12.77
CA TYR A 14 -40.94 -47.93 13.77
C TYR A 14 -39.49 -47.99 13.27
N LEU A 15 -39.11 -49.08 12.58
CA LEU A 15 -37.77 -49.20 12.00
C LEU A 15 -37.51 -48.16 10.91
N THR A 16 -38.47 -47.92 10.00
CA THR A 16 -38.33 -46.93 8.94
C THR A 16 -38.22 -45.51 9.50
N ASN A 17 -39.03 -45.16 10.50
CA ASN A 17 -38.93 -43.85 11.17
C ASN A 17 -37.61 -43.69 11.94
N SER A 18 -37.14 -44.74 12.61
CA SER A 18 -35.85 -44.71 13.33
C SER A 18 -34.68 -44.55 12.37
N ILE A 19 -34.69 -45.24 11.23
CA ILE A 19 -33.65 -45.12 10.19
C ILE A 19 -33.69 -43.73 9.57
N TYR A 20 -34.88 -43.20 9.26
CA TYR A 20 -35.05 -41.86 8.70
C TYR A 20 -34.56 -40.76 9.66
N LEU A 21 -34.83 -40.90 10.96
CA LEU A 21 -34.33 -39.99 11.99
C LEU A 21 -32.81 -40.06 12.12
N LEU A 22 -32.21 -41.26 12.12
CA LEU A 22 -30.76 -41.41 12.10
C LEU A 22 -30.14 -40.77 10.85
N CYS A 23 -30.75 -40.98 9.69
CA CYS A 23 -30.30 -40.47 8.41
C CYS A 23 -30.29 -38.92 8.41
N THR A 24 -31.39 -38.31 8.84
CA THR A 24 -31.52 -36.84 8.89
C THR A 24 -30.55 -36.20 9.90
N LEU A 25 -30.30 -36.84 11.04
CA LEU A 25 -29.29 -36.39 12.00
C LEU A 25 -27.85 -36.53 11.47
N LEU A 26 -27.54 -37.64 10.79
CA LEU A 26 -26.22 -37.86 10.18
C LEU A 26 -25.96 -36.89 9.02
N PHE A 27 -26.91 -36.70 8.10
CA PHE A 27 -26.78 -35.73 7.00
C PHE A 27 -26.69 -34.29 7.52
N GLY A 28 -27.48 -33.93 8.54
CA GLY A 28 -27.45 -32.61 9.17
C GLY A 28 -26.12 -32.30 9.87
N THR A 29 -25.56 -33.27 10.61
CA THR A 29 -24.27 -33.11 11.29
C THR A 29 -23.09 -33.04 10.33
N ILE A 30 -23.11 -33.82 9.24
CA ILE A 30 -22.10 -33.75 8.16
C ILE A 30 -22.17 -32.39 7.46
N HIS A 31 -23.36 -31.91 7.12
CA HIS A 31 -23.54 -30.59 6.50
C HIS A 31 -23.09 -29.44 7.41
N PHE A 32 -23.42 -29.49 8.71
CA PHE A 32 -22.96 -28.51 9.70
C PHE A 32 -21.42 -28.55 9.89
N SER A 33 -20.83 -29.74 9.94
CA SER A 33 -19.36 -29.89 10.01
C SER A 33 -18.66 -29.38 8.75
N LEU A 34 -19.20 -29.65 7.55
CA LEU A 34 -18.60 -29.19 6.29
C LEU A 34 -18.70 -27.67 6.12
N THR A 35 -19.85 -27.08 6.49
CA THR A 35 -20.07 -25.62 6.44
C THR A 35 -19.20 -24.88 7.46
N THR A 36 -19.05 -25.40 8.68
CA THR A 36 -18.13 -24.84 9.68
C THR A 36 -16.66 -24.96 9.26
N MET A 37 -16.26 -26.08 8.65
CA MET A 37 -14.91 -26.23 8.08
C MET A 37 -14.65 -25.24 6.93
N MET A 38 -15.62 -25.02 6.03
CA MET A 38 -15.51 -24.02 4.96
C MET A 38 -15.38 -22.59 5.50
N LEU A 39 -16.14 -22.23 6.55
CA LEU A 39 -16.05 -20.92 7.19
C LEU A 39 -14.69 -20.71 7.88
N LEU A 40 -14.15 -21.75 8.51
CA LEU A 40 -12.82 -21.70 9.13
C LEU A 40 -11.70 -21.49 8.11
N PHE A 41 -11.81 -22.07 6.90
CA PHE A 41 -10.88 -21.84 5.80
C PHE A 41 -10.90 -20.39 5.28
N LEU A 42 -12.05 -19.71 5.29
CA LEU A 42 -12.17 -18.31 4.87
C LEU A 42 -11.58 -17.34 5.89
N VAL A 43 -11.60 -17.68 7.19
CA VAL A 43 -10.98 -16.88 8.26
C VAL A 43 -9.45 -17.09 8.32
N PHE A 44 -8.96 -18.22 7.83
CA PHE A 44 -7.54 -18.59 7.84
C PHE A 44 -6.84 -18.33 6.50
N ILE A 45 -7.28 -17.34 5.70
CA ILE A 45 -6.42 -16.80 4.65
C ILE A 45 -5.37 -15.94 5.36
N PRO A 46 -4.10 -16.37 5.49
CA PRO A 46 -3.08 -15.50 6.01
C PRO A 46 -3.03 -14.28 5.10
N SER A 47 -3.45 -13.14 5.64
CA SER A 47 -3.29 -11.84 5.01
C SER A 47 -1.79 -11.58 5.00
N THR A 48 -1.08 -12.20 4.06
CA THR A 48 0.27 -11.78 3.73
C THR A 48 0.12 -10.43 3.05
N VAL A 49 0.05 -9.38 3.87
CA VAL A 49 0.32 -8.04 3.41
C VAL A 49 1.77 -8.11 2.94
N GLN A 50 1.95 -8.37 1.64
CA GLN A 50 3.23 -8.21 0.99
C GLN A 50 3.50 -6.71 1.02
N THR A 51 4.15 -6.25 2.08
CA THR A 51 4.86 -4.98 2.02
C THR A 51 5.87 -5.18 0.90
N ILE A 52 5.64 -4.52 -0.24
CA ILE A 52 6.64 -4.45 -1.30
C ILE A 52 7.83 -3.73 -0.68
N THR A 53 8.78 -4.48 -0.14
CA THR A 53 10.05 -3.95 0.35
C THR A 53 10.86 -3.61 -0.89
N THR A 54 10.60 -2.42 -1.43
CA THR A 54 11.47 -1.85 -2.46
C THR A 54 12.87 -1.77 -1.87
N THR A 55 13.80 -2.52 -2.46
CA THR A 55 15.20 -2.56 -2.05
C THR A 55 15.85 -1.20 -2.31
N CYS A 56 16.89 -0.87 -1.52
CA CYS A 56 17.63 0.38 -1.73
C CYS A 56 18.30 0.35 -3.12
N PRO A 57 18.11 1.38 -3.97
CA PRO A 57 18.69 1.44 -5.30
C PRO A 57 20.23 1.45 -5.26
N SER A 58 20.89 0.92 -6.29
CA SER A 58 22.36 0.86 -6.38
C SER A 58 23.05 2.22 -6.34
N GLN A 59 22.36 3.27 -6.78
CA GLN A 59 22.83 4.65 -6.80
C GLN A 59 22.55 5.40 -5.48
N CYS A 60 21.99 4.71 -4.48
CA CYS A 60 21.58 5.29 -3.22
C CYS A 60 22.19 4.53 -2.03
N VAL A 61 22.42 5.28 -0.95
CA VAL A 61 22.73 4.74 0.38
C VAL A 61 21.55 5.03 1.28
N CYS A 62 20.85 3.98 1.72
CA CYS A 62 19.66 4.09 2.56
C CYS A 62 19.97 3.68 4.01
N ASN A 63 19.34 4.36 4.97
CA ASN A 63 19.38 4.04 6.39
C ASN A 63 17.95 3.95 6.91
N GLU A 64 17.51 2.75 7.28
CA GLU A 64 16.15 2.46 7.72
C GLU A 64 15.84 3.07 9.09
N GLU A 65 16.74 2.95 10.06
CA GLU A 65 16.56 3.54 11.40
C GLU A 65 16.35 5.06 11.35
N LYS A 66 17.14 5.72 10.49
CA LYS A 66 17.07 7.18 10.28
C LYS A 66 16.03 7.60 9.25
N HIS A 67 15.34 6.65 8.61
CA HIS A 67 14.39 6.91 7.52
C HIS A 67 14.97 7.82 6.42
N TYR A 68 16.25 7.62 6.12
CA TYR A 68 17.06 8.53 5.29
C TYR A 68 17.62 7.81 4.05
N ALA A 69 17.71 8.52 2.94
CA ALA A 69 18.47 8.05 1.77
C ALA A 69 19.27 9.20 1.14
N LYS A 70 20.49 8.90 0.69
CA LYS A 70 21.31 9.78 -0.15
C LYS A 70 21.55 9.12 -1.49
N CYS A 71 21.32 9.83 -2.59
CA CYS A 71 21.53 9.29 -3.93
C CYS A 71 22.47 10.17 -4.74
N THR A 72 23.31 9.54 -5.56
CA THR A 72 24.35 10.21 -6.35
C THR A 72 24.37 9.69 -7.78
N ASN A 73 24.87 10.50 -8.74
CA ASN A 73 24.94 10.19 -10.16
C ASN A 73 23.57 9.82 -10.76
N LEU A 74 22.54 10.60 -10.41
CA LEU A 74 21.17 10.38 -10.87
C LEU A 74 21.00 10.84 -12.33
N LEU A 75 20.67 9.88 -13.21
CA LEU A 75 20.09 10.15 -14.53
C LEU A 75 18.55 10.22 -14.47
N VAL A 76 17.97 9.39 -13.60
CA VAL A 76 16.53 9.28 -13.34
C VAL A 76 16.35 9.04 -11.85
N ILE A 77 15.30 9.61 -11.25
CA ILE A 77 14.98 9.38 -9.83
C ILE A 77 14.50 7.93 -9.62
N PRO A 78 15.21 7.10 -8.84
CA PRO A 78 14.80 5.73 -8.60
C PRO A 78 13.58 5.61 -7.70
N VAL A 79 12.98 4.43 -7.72
CA VAL A 79 11.99 4.04 -6.71
C VAL A 79 12.72 3.77 -5.40
N LEU A 80 12.32 4.43 -4.33
CA LEU A 80 12.94 4.31 -3.01
C LEU A 80 12.12 3.39 -2.07
N PRO A 81 12.74 2.89 -1.00
CA PRO A 81 12.02 2.22 0.08
C PRO A 81 10.93 3.12 0.68
N SER A 82 9.78 2.52 1.04
CA SER A 82 8.62 3.25 1.56
C SER A 82 8.84 3.94 2.91
N TYR A 83 9.85 3.49 3.67
CA TYR A 83 10.23 4.10 4.95
C TYR A 83 10.97 5.44 4.78
N VAL A 84 11.45 5.80 3.59
CA VAL A 84 12.26 7.01 3.42
C VAL A 84 11.39 8.26 3.61
N THR A 85 11.74 9.09 4.60
CA THR A 85 11.10 10.38 4.88
C THR A 85 12.05 11.56 4.66
N SER A 86 13.36 11.32 4.66
CA SER A 86 14.40 12.32 4.40
C SER A 86 15.29 11.90 3.25
N LEU A 87 15.37 12.74 2.22
CA LEU A 87 16.04 12.41 0.96
C LEU A 87 17.05 13.48 0.57
N ASP A 88 18.25 13.03 0.23
CA ASP A 88 19.33 13.89 -0.22
C ASP A 88 19.74 13.53 -1.64
N PHE A 89 19.42 14.43 -2.56
CA PHE A 89 19.86 14.41 -3.96
C PHE A 89 20.95 15.44 -4.23
N SER A 90 21.59 16.00 -3.21
CA SER A 90 22.62 17.02 -3.42
C SER A 90 23.78 16.56 -4.30
N GLY A 91 24.28 17.48 -5.13
CA GLY A 91 25.43 17.24 -6.01
C GLY A 91 25.11 16.37 -7.22
N ASN A 92 23.84 16.33 -7.64
CA ASN A 92 23.41 15.74 -8.90
C ASN A 92 23.24 16.83 -9.98
N PHE A 93 22.51 16.52 -11.07
CA PHE A 93 22.33 17.39 -12.22
C PHE A 93 20.85 17.58 -12.56
N ILE A 94 20.06 17.97 -11.55
CA ILE A 94 18.61 18.17 -11.70
C ILE A 94 18.36 19.60 -12.23
N TYR A 95 18.55 19.80 -13.53
CA TYR A 95 18.43 21.14 -14.16
C TYR A 95 17.00 21.71 -14.16
N HIS A 96 15.99 20.84 -14.26
CA HIS A 96 14.58 21.22 -14.39
C HIS A 96 13.72 20.56 -13.32
N LEU A 97 13.21 21.38 -12.41
CA LEU A 97 12.29 20.95 -11.36
C LEU A 97 10.86 20.96 -11.92
N LYS A 98 10.35 19.79 -12.31
CA LYS A 98 8.98 19.61 -12.82
C LYS A 98 8.26 18.54 -12.02
N ARG A 99 6.92 18.58 -12.05
CA ARG A 99 6.08 17.58 -11.37
C ARG A 99 6.39 16.15 -11.82
N SER A 100 6.72 15.98 -13.10
CA SER A 100 7.11 14.69 -13.69
C SER A 100 8.46 14.19 -13.17
N THR A 101 9.41 15.09 -12.92
CA THR A 101 10.73 14.76 -12.37
C THR A 101 10.58 14.06 -11.02
N LEU A 102 9.70 14.58 -10.15
CA LEU A 102 9.48 14.07 -8.80
C LEU A 102 8.31 13.07 -8.69
N ALA A 103 7.79 12.57 -9.83
CA ALA A 103 6.58 11.74 -9.84
C ALA A 103 6.74 10.42 -9.07
N THR A 104 7.92 9.82 -9.12
CA THR A 104 8.23 8.55 -8.41
C THR A 104 8.24 8.71 -6.89
N LEU A 105 8.36 9.94 -6.39
CA LEU A 105 8.38 10.25 -4.96
C LEU A 105 6.97 10.45 -4.37
N LYS A 106 5.93 10.50 -5.21
CA LYS A 106 4.54 10.80 -4.79
C LYS A 106 3.99 9.84 -3.73
N SER A 107 4.43 8.58 -3.74
CA SER A 107 3.98 7.55 -2.79
C SER A 107 4.68 7.63 -1.44
N LEU A 108 5.76 8.40 -1.33
CA LEU A 108 6.55 8.53 -0.11
C LEU A 108 5.98 9.64 0.78
N LYS A 109 6.04 9.42 2.09
CA LYS A 109 5.78 10.46 3.09
C LYS A 109 7.03 11.31 3.30
N LEU A 110 7.50 11.94 2.22
CA LEU A 110 8.73 12.70 2.22
C LEU A 110 8.53 14.03 2.94
N GLU A 111 9.27 14.23 4.03
CA GLU A 111 9.23 15.44 4.85
C GLU A 111 10.39 16.39 4.54
N ASN A 112 11.57 15.83 4.21
CA ASN A 112 12.78 16.60 3.94
C ASN A 112 13.35 16.21 2.58
N LEU A 113 13.59 17.19 1.72
CA LEU A 113 14.24 17.01 0.42
C LEU A 113 15.39 18.01 0.26
N SER A 114 16.59 17.50 -0.01
CA SER A 114 17.74 18.30 -0.42
C SER A 114 18.00 18.12 -1.91
N LEU A 115 18.00 19.23 -2.64
CA LEU A 115 18.42 19.36 -4.04
C LEU A 115 19.58 20.36 -4.14
N ALA A 116 20.41 20.43 -3.09
CA ALA A 116 21.50 21.40 -3.02
C ALA A 116 22.57 21.11 -4.08
N ASN A 117 23.11 22.15 -4.71
CA ASN A 117 24.18 22.00 -5.72
C ASN A 117 23.79 21.10 -6.92
N ASP A 118 22.56 21.24 -7.43
CA ASP A 118 22.02 20.43 -8.55
C ASP A 118 21.94 21.19 -9.90
N ASN A 119 22.39 22.45 -9.93
CA ASN A 119 22.29 23.36 -11.07
C ASN A 119 20.86 23.62 -11.57
N ILE A 120 19.91 23.78 -10.65
CA ILE A 120 18.50 24.06 -10.99
C ILE A 120 18.37 25.44 -11.65
N LEU A 121 17.91 25.46 -12.90
CA LEU A 121 17.71 26.68 -13.70
C LEU A 121 16.22 27.02 -13.93
N HIS A 122 15.34 26.03 -13.86
CA HIS A 122 13.92 26.19 -14.10
C HIS A 122 13.09 25.35 -13.13
N ALA A 123 11.99 25.93 -12.64
CA ALA A 123 10.98 25.22 -11.86
C ALA A 123 9.59 25.46 -12.46
N SER A 124 8.71 24.45 -12.42
CA SER A 124 7.29 24.60 -12.73
C SER A 124 6.48 24.93 -11.47
N SER A 125 5.36 25.64 -11.62
CA SER A 125 4.51 26.08 -10.50
C SER A 125 3.80 24.93 -9.79
N ASP A 126 3.80 23.74 -10.38
CA ASP A 126 3.24 22.50 -9.86
C ASP A 126 4.32 21.49 -9.44
N SER A 127 5.60 21.89 -9.46
CA SER A 127 6.73 20.98 -9.36
C SER A 127 6.74 20.14 -8.08
N LEU A 128 6.32 20.71 -6.94
CA LEU A 128 6.27 20.02 -5.66
C LEU A 128 4.87 19.49 -5.29
N ASN A 129 3.87 19.61 -6.17
CA ASN A 129 2.47 19.26 -5.83
C ASN A 129 2.27 17.78 -5.51
N ASN A 130 3.22 16.92 -5.86
CA ASN A 130 3.19 15.50 -5.51
C ASN A 130 3.79 15.20 -4.11
N LEU A 131 4.48 16.16 -3.50
CA LEU A 131 5.18 16.00 -2.22
C LEU A 131 4.34 16.59 -1.06
N LEU A 132 3.19 15.97 -0.80
CA LEU A 132 2.16 16.50 0.10
C LEU A 132 2.60 16.64 1.57
N TYR A 133 3.64 15.90 1.97
CA TYR A 133 4.15 15.88 3.34
C TYR A 133 5.42 16.72 3.50
N LEU A 134 5.87 17.40 2.45
CA LEU A 134 7.15 18.11 2.46
C LEU A 134 7.11 19.31 3.39
N ARG A 135 8.03 19.34 4.35
CA ARG A 135 8.19 20.40 5.36
C ARG A 135 9.45 21.22 5.13
N SER A 136 10.50 20.57 4.63
CA SER A 136 11.80 21.19 4.39
C SER A 136 12.26 20.91 2.97
N LEU A 137 12.67 21.97 2.27
CA LEU A 137 13.25 21.92 0.94
C LEU A 137 14.55 22.72 0.93
N ASP A 138 15.66 22.05 0.67
CA ASP A 138 16.96 22.71 0.48
C ASP A 138 17.26 22.86 -1.01
N LEU A 139 17.36 24.12 -1.46
CA LEU A 139 17.77 24.51 -2.81
C LEU A 139 19.10 25.27 -2.80
N SER A 140 19.85 25.22 -1.71
CA SER A 140 21.11 25.94 -1.56
C SER A 140 22.12 25.57 -2.64
N GLN A 141 23.06 26.47 -2.91
CA GLN A 141 24.13 26.24 -3.91
C GLN A 141 23.62 25.96 -5.34
N ASN A 142 22.37 26.31 -5.64
CA ASN A 142 21.88 26.37 -7.01
C ASN A 142 21.94 27.80 -7.56
N PRO A 143 22.06 27.98 -8.89
CA PRO A 143 21.97 29.28 -9.55
C PRO A 143 20.52 29.80 -9.59
N LEU A 144 19.87 29.91 -8.41
CA LEU A 144 18.48 30.30 -8.31
C LEU A 144 18.29 31.75 -8.75
N ASN A 145 17.51 31.95 -9.82
CA ASN A 145 16.98 33.26 -10.15
C ASN A 145 15.63 33.46 -9.42
N LEU A 146 15.22 34.72 -9.21
CA LEU A 146 13.98 35.11 -8.55
C LEU A 146 12.75 34.37 -9.09
N SER A 147 12.69 34.17 -10.42
CA SER A 147 11.61 33.42 -11.08
C SER A 147 11.50 31.97 -10.61
N VAL A 148 12.63 31.27 -10.43
CA VAL A 148 12.67 29.87 -9.98
C VAL A 148 12.20 29.77 -8.54
N ALA A 149 12.71 30.64 -7.67
CA ALA A 149 12.35 30.66 -6.25
C ALA A 149 10.85 30.96 -6.06
N VAL A 150 10.32 31.99 -6.73
CA VAL A 150 8.89 32.35 -6.65
C VAL A 150 8.01 31.19 -7.16
N THR A 151 8.41 30.54 -8.24
CA THR A 151 7.65 29.43 -8.83
C THR A 151 7.64 28.18 -7.95
N ALA A 152 8.77 27.84 -7.33
CA ALA A 152 8.84 26.75 -6.35
C ALA A 152 7.96 27.04 -5.12
N ILE A 153 7.96 28.28 -4.60
CA ILE A 153 7.12 28.69 -3.46
C ILE A 153 5.62 28.61 -3.81
N MET A 154 5.23 28.96 -5.05
CA MET A 154 3.83 28.84 -5.48
C MET A 154 3.33 27.39 -5.42
N SER A 155 4.18 26.40 -5.71
CA SER A 155 3.80 24.99 -5.65
C SER A 155 3.46 24.53 -4.21
N ILE A 156 4.15 25.06 -3.20
CA ILE A 156 3.90 24.74 -1.78
C ILE A 156 2.53 25.27 -1.33
N ARG A 157 2.14 26.47 -1.77
CA ARG A 157 0.81 27.04 -1.47
C ARG A 157 -0.33 26.25 -2.10
N SER A 158 -0.13 25.71 -3.32
CA SER A 158 -1.18 24.91 -3.98
C SER A 158 -1.38 23.54 -3.33
N ALA A 159 -0.33 22.92 -2.77
CA ALA A 159 -0.46 21.62 -2.10
C ALA A 159 -1.34 21.69 -0.83
N HIS A 160 -1.34 22.84 -0.15
CA HIS A 160 -2.11 23.08 1.07
C HIS A 160 -3.57 23.50 0.84
N CYS A 161 -3.97 23.87 -0.38
CA CYS A 161 -5.35 24.28 -0.70
C CYS A 161 -6.27 23.11 -1.09
N PHE A 162 -5.78 21.87 -1.12
CA PHE A 162 -6.56 20.66 -1.43
C PHE A 162 -6.89 19.80 -0.19
N LEU A 163 -6.76 20.37 1.02
CA LEU A 163 -7.22 19.78 2.28
C LEU A 163 -8.31 20.65 2.91
#